data_AF-A0A6C0H5C7-F1
#
_entry.id   AF-A0A6C0H5C7-F1
#
_cell.length_a   1.000
_cell.length_b   1.000
_cell.length_c   1.000
_cell.angle_alpha   90.00
_cell.angle_beta   90.00
_cell.angle_gamma   90.00
#
_symmetry.space_group_name_H-M   'P 1'
#
loop_
_entity.id
_entity.type
_entity.pdbx_description
1 polymer ?
#
loop_
_entity_poly.entity_id
_entity_poly.type
_entity_poly.pdbx_seq_one_letter_code
_entity_poly.pdbx_strand_id
1 'polypeptide(L)'
;MNYNIDSIITIKNIGSYKTMRLSEDTKQKIINLYKELNHTNDIPRLEFDLPLKFTKIERKTSSIDIIKGELNKLADKTFDKIKQMIINEIENEENKEIFLKNLTNMIWYVSSNNSFYANLYAKLFNELSKKYSTMLNYFYDNDEYIKYRESFKVVRSIMSTSDMELEFEINKENDKRKSVTKFIVCCCIFNVEYINVIFDIISNELIKNDIICDEIYDHLQIICNPFLASTLNKLKINDKMIKEYINDLINNEKTNKKTKFKLMDILNNLDEF
;
A
#
# COMPACT_ATOMS: atom_id res chain seq x y z
N MET A 1 0.54 29.08 -11.25
CA MET A 1 0.80 27.86 -12.02
C MET A 1 -0.55 27.29 -12.44
N ASN A 2 -0.85 27.35 -13.74
CA ASN A 2 -2.13 26.91 -14.30
C ASN A 2 -2.16 25.37 -14.37
N TYR A 3 -3.13 24.75 -13.71
CA TYR A 3 -3.35 23.31 -13.82
C TYR A 3 -4.35 23.02 -14.95
N ASN A 4 -3.90 22.17 -15.85
CA ASN A 4 -4.57 21.68 -17.05
C ASN A 4 -5.72 20.73 -16.65
N ILE A 5 -6.94 20.99 -17.10
CA ILE A 5 -8.11 20.16 -16.84
C ILE A 5 -8.39 19.33 -18.10
N ASP A 6 -8.19 18.01 -18.02
CA ASP A 6 -8.52 17.10 -19.12
C ASP A 6 -10.01 17.15 -19.47
N SER A 7 -10.33 17.27 -20.76
CA SER A 7 -11.70 17.28 -21.27
C SER A 7 -12.03 15.99 -22.06
N ILE A 8 -13.30 15.57 -22.02
CA ILE A 8 -13.78 14.30 -22.60
C ILE A 8 -14.67 14.61 -23.81
N ILE A 9 -14.48 13.89 -24.92
CA ILE A 9 -15.39 13.91 -26.08
C ILE A 9 -16.27 12.67 -26.06
N THR A 10 -17.57 12.85 -26.36
CA THR A 10 -18.51 11.74 -26.56
C THR A 10 -18.76 11.59 -28.05
N ILE A 11 -18.35 10.46 -28.63
CA ILE A 11 -18.59 10.14 -30.05
C ILE A 11 -19.79 9.19 -30.11
N LYS A 12 -20.84 9.60 -30.83
CA LYS A 12 -22.02 8.77 -31.11
C LYS A 12 -21.65 7.81 -32.23
N ASN A 13 -21.28 6.59 -31.88
CA ASN A 13 -21.27 5.50 -32.85
C ASN A 13 -22.63 4.80 -32.73
N ILE A 14 -23.23 4.44 -33.87
CA ILE A 14 -24.59 3.90 -33.96
C ILE A 14 -24.78 2.81 -32.88
N GLY A 15 -25.53 3.15 -31.82
CA GLY A 15 -25.91 2.24 -30.74
C GLY A 15 -25.09 2.23 -29.43
N SER A 16 -23.98 2.96 -29.29
CA SER A 16 -23.25 3.04 -27.98
C SER A 16 -22.47 4.33 -27.77
N TYR A 17 -22.46 4.83 -26.53
CA TYR A 17 -21.66 5.98 -26.11
C TYR A 17 -20.31 5.51 -25.60
N LYS A 18 -19.21 5.95 -26.23
CA LYS A 18 -17.85 5.76 -25.70
C LYS A 18 -17.26 7.13 -25.36
N THR A 19 -16.95 7.33 -24.09
CA THR A 19 -16.30 8.54 -23.58
C THR A 19 -14.78 8.33 -23.56
N MET A 20 -14.04 9.28 -24.14
CA MET A 20 -12.57 9.22 -24.22
C MET A 20 -11.94 10.51 -23.69
N ARG A 21 -10.89 10.38 -22.88
CA ARG A 21 -10.09 11.51 -22.41
C ARG A 21 -9.13 11.96 -23.51
N LEU A 22 -9.10 13.26 -23.78
CA LEU A 22 -8.19 13.85 -24.76
C LEU A 22 -7.46 15.04 -24.12
N SER A 23 -6.21 15.24 -24.52
CA SER A 23 -5.50 16.47 -24.18
C SER A 23 -6.14 17.68 -24.88
N GLU A 24 -5.99 18.89 -24.32
CA GLU A 24 -6.49 20.12 -24.97
C GLU A 24 -5.88 20.35 -26.36
N ASP A 25 -4.63 19.97 -26.58
CA ASP A 25 -4.00 20.04 -27.89
C ASP A 25 -4.68 19.09 -28.90
N THR A 26 -5.01 17.87 -28.49
CA THR A 26 -5.76 16.91 -29.31
C THR A 26 -7.16 17.41 -29.65
N LYS A 27 -7.85 18.05 -28.70
CA LYS A 27 -9.17 18.66 -28.92
C LYS A 27 -9.11 19.79 -29.93
N GLN A 28 -8.13 20.69 -29.81
CA GLN A 28 -7.98 21.80 -30.74
C GLN A 28 -7.68 21.29 -32.16
N LYS A 29 -6.87 20.24 -32.27
CA LYS A 29 -6.60 19.55 -33.55
C LYS A 29 -7.88 18.94 -34.14
N ILE A 30 -8.71 18.26 -33.36
CA ILE A 30 -9.98 17.69 -33.83
C ILE A 30 -10.95 18.79 -34.29
N ILE A 31 -11.06 19.89 -33.54
CA ILE A 31 -11.90 21.04 -33.92
C ILE A 31 -11.42 21.67 -35.23
N ASN A 32 -10.10 21.84 -35.38
CA ASN A 32 -9.52 22.40 -36.59
C ASN A 32 -9.74 21.47 -37.78
N LEU A 33 -9.52 20.16 -37.61
CA LEU A 33 -9.77 19.15 -38.64
C LEU A 33 -11.24 19.15 -39.08
N TYR A 34 -12.19 19.27 -38.14
CA TYR A 34 -13.61 19.38 -38.45
C TYR A 34 -13.95 20.64 -39.26
N LYS A 35 -13.37 21.79 -38.88
CA LYS A 35 -13.55 23.05 -39.62
C LYS A 35 -13.01 22.91 -41.05
N GLU A 36 -11.83 22.32 -41.22
CA GLU A 36 -11.21 22.09 -42.52
C GLU A 36 -12.05 21.15 -43.40
N LEU A 37 -12.58 20.06 -42.84
CA LEU A 37 -13.42 19.09 -43.56
C LEU A 37 -14.79 19.67 -43.96
N ASN A 38 -15.33 20.64 -43.23
CA ASN A 38 -16.59 21.32 -43.58
C ASN A 38 -16.40 22.44 -44.64
N HIS A 39 -15.17 22.77 -45.03
CA HIS A 39 -14.90 23.71 -46.11
C HIS A 39 -14.68 23.05 -47.47
N THR A 40 -14.61 21.72 -47.54
CA THR A 40 -14.53 20.98 -48.81
C THR A 40 -15.93 20.59 -49.29
N ASN A 41 -16.38 21.18 -50.40
CA ASN A 41 -17.70 20.95 -51.01
C ASN A 41 -17.90 19.53 -51.59
N ASP A 42 -16.90 18.65 -51.53
CA ASP A 42 -16.88 17.35 -52.23
C ASP A 42 -16.99 16.11 -51.32
N ILE A 43 -17.26 16.28 -50.02
CA ILE A 43 -17.48 15.16 -49.10
C ILE A 43 -18.95 15.20 -48.65
N PRO A 44 -19.72 14.10 -48.76
CA PRO A 44 -21.09 14.06 -48.26
C PRO A 44 -21.08 14.49 -46.80
N ARG A 45 -21.86 15.53 -46.48
CA ARG A 45 -21.99 16.10 -45.14
C ARG A 45 -22.16 14.96 -44.13
N LEU A 46 -21.12 14.69 -43.35
CA LEU A 46 -21.24 13.87 -42.16
C LEU A 46 -22.18 14.63 -41.21
N GLU A 47 -23.46 14.23 -41.20
CA GLU A 47 -24.43 14.66 -40.20
C GLU A 47 -24.01 14.11 -38.83
N PHE A 48 -23.09 14.82 -38.19
CA PHE A 48 -22.94 14.73 -36.75
C PHE A 48 -23.99 15.64 -36.12
N ASP A 49 -25.01 15.04 -35.49
CA ASP A 49 -25.95 15.74 -34.61
C ASP A 49 -25.19 16.54 -33.54
N LEU A 50 -25.07 17.86 -33.75
CA LEU A 50 -24.67 18.82 -32.72
C LEU A 50 -25.93 19.30 -31.98
N PRO A 51 -25.85 19.58 -30.66
CA PRO A 51 -24.70 20.21 -30.02
C PRO A 51 -23.84 19.27 -29.16
N LEU A 52 -22.52 19.29 -29.39
CA LEU A 52 -21.51 18.80 -28.46
C LEU A 52 -21.63 19.60 -27.16
N LYS A 53 -22.38 19.07 -26.20
CA LYS A 53 -22.46 19.64 -24.85
C LYS A 53 -21.21 19.26 -24.07
N PHE A 54 -20.28 20.21 -24.00
CA PHE A 54 -19.19 20.14 -23.02
C PHE A 54 -19.77 20.39 -21.63
N THR A 55 -19.95 19.33 -20.85
CA THR A 55 -20.31 19.44 -19.45
C THR A 55 -19.03 19.45 -18.61
N LYS A 56 -18.85 20.50 -17.81
CA LYS A 56 -17.79 20.54 -16.79
C LYS A 56 -18.14 19.47 -15.75
N ILE A 57 -17.43 18.35 -15.75
CA ILE A 57 -17.54 17.38 -14.66
C ILE A 57 -16.71 17.94 -13.51
N GLU A 58 -17.37 18.56 -12.54
CA GLU A 58 -16.74 18.82 -11.25
C GLU A 58 -16.56 17.47 -10.55
N ARG A 59 -15.35 16.90 -10.64
CA ARG A 59 -14.98 15.78 -9.78
C ARG A 59 -15.03 16.31 -8.35
N LYS A 60 -16.12 16.01 -7.64
CA LYS A 60 -16.13 16.09 -6.18
C LYS A 60 -15.01 15.15 -5.73
N THR A 61 -13.86 15.74 -5.37
CA THR A 61 -12.70 14.97 -4.91
C THR A 61 -13.18 14.23 -3.68
N SER A 62 -13.05 12.92 -3.67
CA SER A 62 -13.54 12.17 -2.51
C SER A 62 -12.74 12.62 -1.29
N SER A 63 -13.37 12.73 -0.12
CA SER A 63 -12.66 13.08 1.12
C SER A 63 -11.48 12.12 1.38
N ILE A 64 -11.57 10.88 0.90
CA ILE A 64 -10.49 9.89 0.92
C ILE A 64 -9.28 10.30 0.05
N ASP A 65 -9.50 10.89 -1.13
CA ASP A 65 -8.40 11.39 -1.98
C ASP A 65 -7.67 12.57 -1.32
N ILE A 66 -8.41 13.44 -0.63
CA ILE A 66 -7.85 14.55 0.14
C ILE A 66 -6.99 14.00 1.27
N ILE A 67 -7.52 13.04 2.03
CA ILE A 67 -6.79 12.38 3.12
C ILE A 67 -5.51 11.72 2.58
N LYS A 68 -5.55 11.03 1.44
CA LYS A 68 -4.35 10.45 0.82
C LYS A 68 -3.26 11.49 0.56
N GLY A 69 -3.64 12.65 0.04
CA GLY A 69 -2.72 13.76 -0.21
C GLY A 69 -2.06 14.29 1.06
N GLU A 70 -2.81 14.32 2.16
CA GLU A 70 -2.32 14.78 3.46
C GLU A 70 -1.51 13.71 4.22
N LEU A 71 -1.83 12.43 4.08
CA LEU A 71 -1.06 11.32 4.67
C LEU A 71 0.40 11.31 4.17
N ASN A 72 0.65 11.73 2.93
CA ASN A 72 2.02 11.87 2.41
C ASN A 72 2.80 13.04 3.04
N LYS A 73 2.11 13.96 3.72
CA LYS A 73 2.69 15.10 4.44
C LYS A 73 2.80 14.83 5.94
N LEU A 74 2.50 13.61 6.38
CA LEU A 74 2.55 13.22 7.78
C LEU A 74 3.98 13.29 8.30
N ALA A 75 4.18 14.13 9.31
CA ALA A 75 5.42 14.34 10.04
C ALA A 75 5.06 14.68 11.49
N ASP A 76 6.00 14.59 12.43
CA ASP A 76 5.73 14.90 13.84
C ASP A 76 5.06 16.28 14.04
N LYS A 77 5.52 17.29 13.27
CA LYS A 77 4.99 18.65 13.33
C LYS A 77 3.59 18.82 12.73
N THR A 78 3.19 17.93 11.81
CA THR A 78 1.90 17.99 11.11
C THR A 78 0.91 16.95 11.61
N PHE A 79 1.35 16.02 12.47
CA PHE A 79 0.61 14.86 12.93
C PHE A 79 -0.77 15.24 13.51
N ASP A 80 -0.80 16.10 14.53
CA ASP A 80 -2.06 16.44 15.20
C ASP A 80 -3.03 17.18 14.28
N LYS A 81 -2.50 18.03 13.39
CA LYS A 81 -3.30 18.75 12.40
C LYS A 81 -3.97 17.78 11.41
N ILE A 82 -3.19 16.84 10.85
CA ILE A 82 -3.69 15.87 9.88
C ILE A 82 -4.66 14.90 10.54
N LYS A 83 -4.36 14.43 11.76
CA LYS A 83 -5.26 13.60 12.56
C LYS A 83 -6.60 14.28 12.81
N GLN A 84 -6.59 15.55 13.25
CA GLN A 84 -7.83 16.29 13.50
C GLN A 84 -8.64 16.51 12.23
N MET A 85 -7.95 16.77 11.10
CA MET A 85 -8.61 16.88 9.80
C MET A 85 -9.32 15.57 9.43
N ILE A 86 -8.65 14.42 9.55
CA ILE A 86 -9.24 13.10 9.28
C ILE A 86 -10.45 12.86 10.19
N ILE A 87 -10.35 13.19 11.48
CA ILE A 87 -11.46 13.08 12.42
C ILE A 87 -12.65 13.91 11.94
N ASN A 88 -12.43 15.17 11.54
CA ASN A 88 -13.52 16.02 11.06
C ASN A 88 -14.18 15.44 9.80
N GLU A 89 -13.40 14.88 8.87
CA GLU A 89 -13.96 14.20 7.68
C GLU A 89 -14.80 12.98 8.07
N ILE A 90 -14.35 12.17 9.03
CA ILE A 90 -15.13 11.03 9.54
C ILE A 90 -16.45 11.49 10.17
N GLU A 91 -16.44 12.56 10.97
CA GLU A 91 -17.64 13.04 11.66
C GLU A 91 -18.66 13.66 10.71
N ASN A 92 -18.22 14.22 9.59
CA ASN A 92 -19.07 14.85 8.58
C ASN A 92 -19.65 13.86 7.54
N GLU A 93 -19.23 12.59 7.57
CA GLU A 93 -19.66 11.59 6.60
C GLU A 93 -20.97 10.91 7.04
N GLU A 94 -21.91 10.80 6.10
CA GLU A 94 -23.22 10.16 6.35
C GLU A 94 -23.06 8.65 6.56
N ASN A 95 -22.21 8.00 5.77
CA ASN A 95 -21.90 6.59 5.90
C ASN A 95 -20.49 6.40 6.50
N LYS A 96 -20.40 6.59 7.82
CA LYS A 96 -19.16 6.42 8.58
C LYS A 96 -18.55 5.04 8.40
N GLU A 97 -19.36 4.00 8.26
CA GLU A 97 -18.90 2.62 8.14
C GLU A 97 -18.06 2.41 6.86
N ILE A 98 -18.63 2.74 5.71
CA ILE A 98 -17.94 2.64 4.41
C ILE A 98 -16.70 3.53 4.39
N PHE A 99 -16.79 4.72 4.99
CA PHE A 99 -15.68 5.65 5.06
C PHE A 99 -14.51 5.12 5.89
N LEU A 100 -14.79 4.60 7.09
CA LEU A 100 -13.78 4.01 7.97
C LEU A 100 -13.09 2.82 7.30
N LYS A 101 -13.85 1.98 6.56
CA LYS A 101 -13.28 0.90 5.75
C LYS A 101 -12.34 1.44 4.66
N ASN A 102 -12.78 2.43 3.89
CA ASN A 102 -11.97 3.05 2.84
C ASN A 102 -10.72 3.76 3.39
N LEU A 103 -10.85 4.43 4.54
CA LEU A 103 -9.75 5.06 5.24
C LEU A 103 -8.73 4.05 5.73
N THR A 104 -9.19 2.93 6.31
CA THR A 104 -8.32 1.82 6.74
C THR A 104 -7.54 1.26 5.56
N ASN A 105 -8.22 1.03 4.42
CA ASN A 105 -7.57 0.60 3.18
C ASN A 105 -6.57 1.63 2.65
N MET A 106 -6.87 2.92 2.76
CA MET A 106 -5.97 3.98 2.31
C MET A 106 -4.71 4.07 3.18
N ILE A 107 -4.86 4.00 4.51
CA ILE A 107 -3.72 3.99 5.44
C ILE A 107 -2.83 2.78 5.16
N TRP A 108 -3.42 1.60 4.96
CA TRP A 108 -2.70 0.39 4.56
C TRP A 108 -1.94 0.58 3.24
N TYR A 109 -2.61 1.14 2.23
CA TYR A 109 -2.00 1.40 0.94
C TYR A 109 -0.80 2.34 1.06
N VAL A 110 -0.95 3.47 1.76
CA VAL A 110 0.14 4.45 1.92
C VAL A 110 1.29 3.84 2.71
N SER A 111 1.03 3.10 3.80
CA SER A 111 2.09 2.46 4.59
C SER A 111 2.81 1.37 3.81
N SER A 112 2.12 0.63 2.94
CA SER A 112 2.73 -0.40 2.09
C SER A 112 3.67 0.16 1.01
N ASN A 113 3.52 1.44 0.64
CA ASN A 113 4.34 2.10 -0.37
C ASN A 113 5.41 3.02 0.22
N ASN A 114 5.41 3.23 1.55
CA ASN A 114 6.34 4.14 2.20
C ASN A 114 6.74 3.61 3.59
N SER A 115 7.75 2.74 3.61
CA SER A 115 8.30 2.15 4.84
C SER A 115 9.00 3.15 5.75
N PHE A 116 9.42 4.31 5.25
CA PHE A 116 10.16 5.30 6.05
C PHE A 116 9.26 5.88 7.14
N TYR A 117 8.01 6.21 6.82
CA TYR A 117 7.04 6.78 7.75
C TYR A 117 6.13 5.74 8.42
N ALA A 118 6.47 4.45 8.35
CA ALA A 118 5.67 3.36 8.93
C ALA A 118 5.26 3.60 10.39
N ASN A 119 6.17 4.15 11.21
CA ASN A 119 5.89 4.47 12.61
C ASN A 119 4.80 5.57 12.77
N LEU A 120 4.84 6.61 11.94
CA LEU A 120 3.84 7.68 11.96
C LEU A 120 2.47 7.17 11.49
N TYR A 121 2.44 6.34 10.44
CA TYR A 121 1.20 5.72 9.98
C TYR A 121 0.61 4.80 11.04
N ALA A 122 1.44 3.99 11.71
CA ALA A 122 1.00 3.10 12.79
C ALA A 122 0.47 3.88 14.00
N LYS A 123 1.15 4.97 14.39
CA LYS A 123 0.68 5.87 15.45
C LYS A 123 -0.68 6.46 15.12
N LEU A 124 -0.84 7.00 13.90
CA LEU A 124 -2.09 7.58 13.42
C LEU A 124 -3.20 6.52 13.43
N PHE A 125 -2.93 5.34 12.88
CA PHE A 125 -3.89 4.25 12.82
C PHE A 125 -4.35 3.85 14.23
N ASN A 126 -3.42 3.70 15.19
CA ASN A 126 -3.76 3.36 16.56
C ASN A 126 -4.57 4.45 17.28
N GLU A 127 -4.26 5.73 17.06
CA GLU A 127 -5.05 6.81 17.65
C GLU A 127 -6.48 6.86 17.06
N LEU A 128 -6.62 6.61 15.76
CA LEU A 128 -7.93 6.53 15.11
C LEU A 128 -8.70 5.29 15.55
N SER A 129 -8.06 4.12 15.64
CA SER A 129 -8.72 2.87 16.03
C SER A 129 -9.17 2.86 17.49
N LYS A 130 -8.47 3.57 18.38
CA LYS A 130 -8.93 3.82 19.75
C LYS A 130 -10.24 4.61 19.80
N LYS A 131 -10.43 5.54 18.85
CA LYS A 131 -11.66 6.35 18.75
C LYS A 131 -12.77 5.61 17.98
N TYR A 132 -12.39 4.85 16.95
CA TYR A 132 -13.29 4.14 16.05
C TYR A 132 -12.89 2.65 16.03
N SER A 133 -13.35 1.89 17.02
CA SER A 133 -12.94 0.49 17.24
C SER A 133 -13.18 -0.43 16.04
N THR A 134 -14.17 -0.14 15.19
CA THR A 134 -14.45 -0.88 13.95
C THR A 134 -13.31 -0.84 12.94
N MET A 135 -12.41 0.15 13.00
CA MET A 135 -11.22 0.19 12.14
C MET A 135 -10.28 -1.02 12.36
N LEU A 136 -10.24 -1.59 13.57
CA LEU A 136 -9.50 -2.82 13.84
C LEU A 136 -10.06 -3.99 13.03
N ASN A 137 -11.37 -4.13 12.97
CA ASN A 137 -12.01 -5.20 12.20
C ASN A 137 -11.68 -5.04 10.71
N TYR A 138 -11.75 -3.82 10.18
CA TYR A 138 -11.39 -3.55 8.78
C TYR A 138 -9.90 -3.76 8.46
N PHE A 139 -9.02 -3.74 9.46
CA PHE A 139 -7.62 -4.10 9.25
C PHE A 139 -7.46 -5.58 8.92
N TYR A 140 -8.15 -6.45 9.67
CA TYR A 140 -8.10 -7.90 9.49
C TYR A 140 -8.88 -8.37 8.27
N ASP A 141 -10.01 -7.71 7.97
CA ASP A 141 -10.87 -8.01 6.81
C ASP A 141 -10.39 -7.31 5.52
N ASN A 142 -9.20 -6.70 5.55
CA ASN A 142 -8.65 -5.98 4.40
C ASN A 142 -8.14 -6.97 3.34
N ASP A 143 -8.63 -6.83 2.10
CA ASP A 143 -8.11 -7.58 0.94
C ASP A 143 -6.60 -7.44 0.79
N GLU A 144 -6.02 -6.27 1.12
CA GLU A 144 -4.57 -6.06 1.06
C GLU A 144 -3.81 -6.82 2.16
N TYR A 145 -4.41 -7.05 3.32
CA TYR A 145 -3.82 -7.92 4.36
C TYR A 145 -3.82 -9.38 3.90
N ILE A 146 -4.93 -9.84 3.31
CA ILE A 146 -5.04 -11.18 2.73
C ILE A 146 -3.98 -11.38 1.63
N LYS A 147 -3.90 -10.45 0.66
CA LYS A 147 -2.89 -10.49 -0.41
C LYS A 147 -1.47 -10.46 0.14
N TYR A 148 -1.22 -9.67 1.18
CA TYR A 148 0.07 -9.61 1.83
C TYR A 148 0.47 -10.98 2.40
N ARG A 149 -0.42 -11.67 3.13
CA ARG A 149 -0.14 -13.03 3.60
C ARG A 149 0.11 -14.00 2.45
N GLU A 150 -0.77 -13.99 1.46
CA GLU A 150 -0.64 -14.88 0.29
C GLU A 150 0.65 -14.64 -0.50
N SER A 151 1.18 -13.42 -0.48
CA SER A 151 2.42 -13.08 -1.16
C SER A 151 3.65 -13.81 -0.62
N PHE A 152 3.59 -14.38 0.59
CA PHE A 152 4.67 -15.22 1.12
C PHE A 152 4.71 -16.62 0.50
N LYS A 153 3.59 -17.12 -0.06
CA LYS A 153 3.56 -18.44 -0.72
C LYS A 153 4.35 -18.50 -2.01
N VAL A 154 4.68 -17.34 -2.59
CA VAL A 154 5.35 -17.21 -3.89
C VAL A 154 6.59 -16.33 -3.77
N VAL A 155 7.32 -16.42 -2.64
CA VAL A 155 8.57 -15.66 -2.47
C VAL A 155 9.58 -16.15 -3.49
N ARG A 156 9.90 -15.27 -4.44
CA ARG A 156 10.88 -15.51 -5.49
C ARG A 156 12.20 -14.87 -5.10
N SER A 157 13.29 -15.61 -5.29
CA SER A 157 14.65 -15.10 -5.16
C SER A 157 15.39 -15.38 -6.46
N ILE A 158 15.88 -14.34 -7.13
CA ILE A 158 16.73 -14.48 -8.31
C ILE A 158 18.18 -14.59 -7.85
N MET A 159 18.86 -15.68 -8.20
CA MET A 159 20.30 -15.88 -7.96
C MET A 159 21.20 -15.29 -9.07
N SER A 160 20.73 -14.22 -9.72
CA SER A 160 21.15 -13.68 -11.02
C SER A 160 20.42 -14.32 -12.21
N THR A 161 19.62 -13.49 -12.89
CA THR A 161 19.12 -13.73 -14.24
C THR A 161 19.48 -12.51 -15.08
N SER A 162 19.71 -12.72 -16.37
CA SER A 162 19.90 -11.66 -17.36
C SER A 162 18.63 -10.84 -17.66
N ASP A 163 17.57 -11.01 -16.86
CA ASP A 163 16.24 -10.42 -17.06
C ASP A 163 15.99 -9.34 -16.01
N MET A 164 16.39 -8.12 -16.36
CA MET A 164 16.34 -6.93 -15.51
C MET A 164 14.90 -6.55 -15.12
N GLU A 165 13.92 -6.77 -16.01
CA GLU A 165 12.52 -6.43 -15.74
C GLU A 165 11.96 -7.33 -14.64
N LEU A 166 12.25 -8.63 -14.70
CA LEU A 166 11.83 -9.58 -13.68
C LEU A 166 12.48 -9.28 -12.31
N GLU A 167 13.76 -8.89 -12.30
CA GLU A 167 14.46 -8.49 -11.07
C GLU A 167 13.84 -7.23 -10.44
N PHE A 168 13.49 -6.23 -11.25
CA PHE A 168 12.82 -5.03 -10.77
C PHE A 168 11.45 -5.33 -10.15
N GLU A 169 10.63 -6.16 -10.81
CA GLU A 169 9.30 -6.52 -10.30
C GLU A 169 9.41 -7.33 -8.99
N ILE A 170 10.35 -8.27 -8.89
CA ILE A 170 10.58 -9.04 -7.65
C ILE A 170 11.05 -8.12 -6.52
N ASN A 171 11.99 -7.20 -6.78
CA ASN A 171 12.46 -6.24 -5.78
C ASN A 171 11.33 -5.34 -5.29
N LYS A 172 10.46 -4.89 -6.20
CA LYS A 172 9.30 -4.07 -5.85
C LYS A 172 8.28 -4.84 -4.99
N GLU A 173 8.03 -6.12 -5.29
CA GLU A 173 7.19 -6.98 -4.47
C GLU A 173 7.79 -7.21 -3.08
N ASN A 174 9.10 -7.49 -3.01
CA ASN A 174 9.86 -7.65 -1.77
C ASN A 174 9.80 -6.38 -0.90
N ASP A 175 10.06 -5.22 -1.51
CA ASP A 175 10.01 -3.93 -0.80
C ASP A 175 8.60 -3.60 -0.30
N LYS A 176 7.56 -3.92 -1.07
CA LYS A 176 6.17 -3.79 -0.62
C LYS A 176 5.88 -4.70 0.59
N ARG A 177 6.28 -5.99 0.53
CA ARG A 177 6.15 -6.91 1.67
C ARG A 177 6.86 -6.40 2.92
N LYS A 178 8.12 -6.00 2.79
CA LYS A 178 8.92 -5.45 3.91
C LYS A 178 8.30 -4.18 4.49
N SER A 179 7.77 -3.30 3.63
CA SER A 179 7.06 -2.09 4.05
C SER A 179 5.83 -2.40 4.90
N VAL A 180 5.01 -3.36 4.46
CA VAL A 180 3.84 -3.82 5.21
C VAL A 180 4.24 -4.48 6.52
N THR A 181 5.24 -5.36 6.52
CA THR A 181 5.77 -6.02 7.72
C THR A 181 6.20 -4.99 8.75
N LYS A 182 6.97 -3.98 8.32
CA LYS A 182 7.41 -2.89 9.17
C LYS A 182 6.24 -2.09 9.74
N PHE A 183 5.21 -1.82 8.93
CA PHE A 183 4.00 -1.15 9.41
C PHE A 183 3.27 -1.97 10.49
N ILE A 184 3.08 -3.29 10.30
CA ILE A 184 2.44 -4.19 11.28
C ILE A 184 3.27 -4.25 12.57
N VAL A 185 4.59 -4.40 12.46
CA VAL A 185 5.51 -4.36 13.61
C VAL A 185 5.37 -3.03 14.35
N CYS A 186 5.30 -1.91 13.64
CA CYS A 186 5.05 -0.61 14.26
C CYS A 186 3.67 -0.53 14.93
N CYS A 187 2.63 -1.15 14.38
CA CYS A 187 1.33 -1.21 15.04
C CYS A 187 1.40 -1.98 16.37
N CYS A 188 2.19 -3.06 16.45
CA CYS A 188 2.39 -3.85 17.68
C CYS A 188 3.01 -3.02 18.82
N ILE A 189 3.87 -2.05 18.48
CA ILE A 189 4.45 -1.11 19.45
C ILE A 189 3.35 -0.33 20.19
N PHE A 190 2.30 0.05 19.46
CA PHE A 190 1.24 0.92 19.97
C PHE A 190 0.02 0.17 20.51
N ASN A 191 -0.19 -1.08 20.09
CA ASN A 191 -1.25 -1.96 20.56
C ASN A 191 -0.83 -3.44 20.42
N VAL A 192 -0.87 -4.17 21.54
CA VAL A 192 -0.50 -5.60 21.60
C VAL A 192 -1.41 -6.51 20.76
N GLU A 193 -2.64 -6.08 20.43
CA GLU A 193 -3.58 -6.91 19.66
C GLU A 193 -3.04 -7.36 18.30
N TYR A 194 -2.11 -6.59 17.71
CA TYR A 194 -1.46 -6.96 16.45
C TYR A 194 -0.39 -8.04 16.59
N ILE A 195 0.00 -8.43 17.80
CA ILE A 195 1.09 -9.39 17.97
C ILE A 195 0.74 -10.78 17.43
N ASN A 196 -0.54 -11.14 17.45
CA ASN A 196 -1.02 -12.38 16.84
C ASN A 196 -0.77 -12.38 15.33
N VAL A 197 -0.82 -11.21 14.67
CA VAL A 197 -0.46 -11.07 13.25
C VAL A 197 1.01 -11.38 13.02
N ILE A 198 1.89 -10.92 13.90
CA ILE A 198 3.33 -11.22 13.82
C ILE A 198 3.56 -12.72 13.99
N PHE A 199 2.91 -13.35 14.96
CA PHE A 199 2.99 -14.79 15.14
C PHE A 199 2.45 -15.58 13.94
N ASP A 200 1.35 -15.14 13.34
CA ASP A 200 0.83 -15.75 12.13
C ASP A 200 1.81 -15.62 10.98
N ILE A 201 2.42 -14.45 10.77
CA ILE A 201 3.45 -14.25 9.74
C ILE A 201 4.63 -15.21 9.98
N ILE A 202 5.15 -15.29 11.20
CA ILE A 202 6.27 -16.18 11.51
C ILE A 202 5.84 -17.63 11.29
N SER A 203 4.83 -18.10 12.00
CA SER A 203 4.46 -19.52 12.06
C SER A 203 3.86 -20.08 10.77
N ASN A 204 3.07 -19.28 10.04
CA ASN A 204 2.34 -19.77 8.86
C ASN A 204 2.98 -19.37 7.54
N GLU A 205 3.70 -18.24 7.50
CA GLU A 205 4.19 -17.70 6.23
C GLU A 205 5.72 -17.84 6.08
N LEU A 206 6.48 -17.63 7.17
CA LEU A 206 7.95 -17.78 7.16
C LEU A 206 8.38 -19.22 7.42
N ILE A 207 7.92 -19.83 8.53
CA ILE A 207 8.34 -21.19 8.94
C ILE A 207 7.98 -22.24 7.88
N LYS A 208 6.80 -22.13 7.26
CA LYS A 208 6.33 -23.10 6.26
C LYS A 208 6.99 -22.94 4.89
N ASN A 209 7.76 -21.87 4.67
CA ASN A 209 8.53 -21.70 3.45
C ASN A 209 9.87 -22.45 3.57
N ASP A 210 9.97 -23.60 2.89
CA ASP A 210 11.24 -24.34 2.73
C ASP A 210 12.29 -23.57 1.91
N ILE A 211 11.92 -22.39 1.37
CA ILE A 211 12.79 -21.52 0.59
C ILE A 211 13.52 -20.56 1.53
N ILE A 212 14.78 -20.90 1.84
CA ILE A 212 15.67 -19.97 2.54
C ILE A 212 16.18 -18.95 1.53
N CYS A 213 15.70 -17.71 1.65
CA CYS A 213 16.15 -16.60 0.83
C CYS A 213 16.39 -15.34 1.68
N ASP A 214 17.17 -14.40 1.14
CA ASP A 214 17.50 -13.14 1.81
C ASP A 214 16.25 -12.34 2.24
N GLU A 215 15.14 -12.51 1.54
CA GLU A 215 13.85 -11.89 1.87
C GLU A 215 13.31 -12.37 3.24
N ILE A 216 13.30 -13.67 3.52
CA ILE A 216 12.85 -14.20 4.83
C ILE A 216 13.72 -13.63 5.96
N TYR A 217 15.03 -13.54 5.72
CA TYR A 217 15.94 -12.92 6.66
C TYR A 217 15.57 -11.45 6.93
N ASP A 218 15.32 -10.64 5.88
CA ASP A 218 14.98 -9.23 6.04
C ASP A 218 13.68 -9.07 6.86
N HIS A 219 12.70 -9.96 6.67
CA HIS A 219 11.49 -9.99 7.50
C HIS A 219 11.78 -10.32 8.96
N LEU A 220 12.57 -11.35 9.22
CA LEU A 220 12.99 -11.70 10.59
C LEU A 220 13.75 -10.56 11.25
N GLN A 221 14.57 -9.82 10.50
CA GLN A 221 15.28 -8.65 11.02
C GLN A 221 14.33 -7.50 11.37
N ILE A 222 13.31 -7.25 10.54
CA ILE A 222 12.29 -6.23 10.81
C ILE A 222 11.49 -6.59 12.07
N ILE A 223 11.08 -7.86 12.18
CA ILE A 223 10.30 -8.37 13.30
C ILE A 223 11.14 -8.39 14.58
N CYS A 224 12.35 -8.93 14.55
CA CYS A 224 13.20 -9.09 15.72
C CYS A 224 14.06 -7.84 16.02
N ASN A 225 13.72 -6.69 15.44
CA ASN A 225 14.40 -5.43 15.73
C ASN A 225 14.44 -5.19 17.26
N PRO A 226 15.55 -4.66 17.82
CA PRO A 226 15.70 -4.42 19.26
C PRO A 226 14.50 -3.69 19.91
N PHE A 227 13.86 -2.79 19.16
CA PHE A 227 12.66 -2.11 19.63
C PHE A 227 11.48 -3.06 19.87
N LEU A 228 11.20 -3.98 18.94
CA LEU A 228 10.15 -4.98 19.11
C LEU A 228 10.57 -6.08 20.10
N ALA A 229 11.84 -6.50 20.13
CA ALA A 229 12.35 -7.45 21.13
C ALA A 229 12.05 -6.95 22.56
N SER A 230 12.33 -5.67 22.82
CA SER A 230 11.96 -5.04 24.10
C SER A 230 10.46 -5.04 24.37
N THR A 231 9.63 -4.99 23.32
CA THR A 231 8.17 -5.02 23.41
C THR A 231 7.67 -6.44 23.68
N LEU A 232 8.20 -7.46 22.99
CA LEU A 232 7.93 -8.86 23.25
C LEU A 232 8.25 -9.23 24.70
N ASN A 233 9.39 -8.78 25.21
CA ASN A 233 9.80 -9.06 26.59
C ASN A 233 8.95 -8.34 27.63
N LYS A 234 8.60 -7.07 27.39
CA LYS A 234 7.62 -6.34 28.22
C LYS A 234 6.28 -7.08 28.28
N LEU A 235 5.85 -7.64 27.16
CA LEU A 235 4.60 -8.39 27.03
C LEU A 235 4.71 -9.85 27.51
N LYS A 236 5.90 -10.28 27.97
CA LYS A 236 6.22 -11.66 28.39
C LYS A 236 5.84 -12.69 27.34
N ILE A 237 6.03 -12.33 26.08
CA ILE A 237 5.69 -13.16 24.95
C ILE A 237 6.83 -14.15 24.72
N ASN A 238 6.48 -15.43 24.68
CA ASN A 238 7.43 -16.51 24.50
C ASN A 238 8.07 -16.45 23.12
N ASP A 239 9.35 -16.11 23.07
CA ASP A 239 10.16 -16.02 21.85
C ASP A 239 10.79 -17.36 21.46
N LYS A 240 10.60 -18.43 22.26
CA LYS A 240 11.18 -19.76 22.04
C LYS A 240 10.92 -20.28 20.62
N MET A 241 9.69 -20.16 20.12
CA MET A 241 9.34 -20.62 18.78
C MET A 241 10.14 -19.87 17.70
N ILE A 242 10.36 -18.56 17.91
CA ILE A 242 11.15 -17.72 16.99
C ILE A 242 12.62 -18.14 17.05
N LYS A 243 13.17 -18.31 18.26
CA LYS A 243 14.56 -18.76 18.47
C LYS A 243 14.80 -20.15 17.89
N GLU A 244 13.88 -21.10 18.08
CA GLU A 244 13.96 -22.44 17.50
C GLU A 244 13.99 -22.37 15.97
N TYR A 245 13.08 -21.61 15.36
CA TYR A 245 13.07 -21.44 13.91
C TYR A 245 14.35 -20.78 13.36
N ILE A 246 14.85 -19.72 14.01
CA ILE A 246 16.09 -19.07 13.59
C ILE A 246 17.27 -20.06 13.69
N ASN A 247 17.32 -20.89 14.74
CA ASN A 247 18.33 -21.94 14.88
C ASN A 247 18.22 -22.99 13.76
N ASP A 248 17.02 -23.42 13.41
CA ASP A 248 16.79 -24.35 12.29
C ASP A 248 17.30 -23.76 10.97
N LEU A 249 17.06 -22.47 10.71
CA LEU A 249 17.60 -21.76 9.55
C LEU A 249 19.13 -21.65 9.58
N ILE A 250 19.74 -21.40 10.75
CA ILE A 250 21.20 -21.36 10.90
C ILE A 250 21.82 -22.72 10.60
N ASN A 251 21.19 -23.80 11.07
CA ASN A 251 21.69 -25.16 10.90
C ASN A 251 21.43 -25.73 9.51
N ASN A 252 20.48 -25.17 8.76
CA ASN A 252 20.19 -25.61 7.40
C ASN A 252 21.40 -25.45 6.46
N GLU A 253 21.68 -26.48 5.66
CA GLU A 253 22.80 -26.51 4.72
C GLU A 253 22.62 -25.54 3.54
N LYS A 254 21.36 -25.24 3.16
CA LYS A 254 21.04 -24.32 2.06
C LYS A 254 21.25 -22.85 2.43
N THR A 255 21.33 -22.54 3.73
CA THR A 255 21.56 -21.17 4.20
C THR A 255 23.02 -20.78 3.95
N ASN A 256 23.23 -19.71 3.17
CA ASN A 256 24.58 -19.22 2.91
C ASN A 256 25.23 -18.63 4.20
N LYS A 257 26.56 -18.59 4.25
CA LYS A 257 27.31 -18.12 5.44
C LYS A 257 26.93 -16.71 5.87
N LYS A 258 26.71 -15.79 4.92
CA LYS A 258 26.35 -14.39 5.21
C LYS A 258 25.00 -14.32 5.93
N THR A 259 24.01 -15.07 5.45
CA THR A 259 22.68 -15.14 6.08
C THR A 259 22.77 -15.81 7.45
N LYS A 260 23.58 -16.87 7.63
CA LYS A 260 23.83 -17.48 8.95
C LYS A 260 24.36 -16.48 9.97
N PHE A 261 25.38 -15.69 9.62
CA PHE A 261 25.92 -14.66 10.52
C PHE A 261 24.85 -13.65 10.93
N LYS A 262 24.07 -13.15 9.97
CA LYS A 262 23.00 -12.20 10.28
C LYS A 262 21.89 -12.80 11.16
N LEU A 263 21.55 -14.08 10.98
CA LEU A 263 20.60 -14.79 11.83
C LEU A 263 21.14 -14.98 13.26
N MET A 264 22.45 -15.25 13.41
CA MET A 264 23.10 -15.29 14.72
C MET A 264 23.02 -13.93 15.42
N ASP A 265 23.21 -12.82 14.69
CA ASP A 265 23.06 -11.47 15.25
C ASP A 265 21.64 -11.23 15.76
N ILE A 266 20.62 -11.72 15.06
CA ILE A 266 19.22 -11.63 15.51
C ILE A 266 19.01 -12.43 16.81
N LEU A 267 19.54 -13.67 16.87
CA LEU A 267 19.45 -14.51 18.07
C LEU A 267 20.09 -13.84 19.29
N ASN A 268 21.29 -13.29 19.12
CA ASN A 268 21.97 -12.56 20.19
C ASN A 268 21.14 -11.37 20.67
N ASN A 269 20.55 -10.59 19.75
CA ASN A 269 19.68 -9.47 20.12
C ASN A 269 18.42 -9.92 20.89
N LEU A 270 17.90 -11.12 20.65
CA LEU A 270 16.77 -11.66 21.40
C LEU A 270 17.17 -12.20 22.79
N ASP A 271 18.44 -12.50 23.03
CA ASP A 271 18.97 -12.97 24.32
C ASP A 271 19.42 -11.82 25.23
N GLU A 272 19.67 -10.62 24.69
CA GLU A 272 20.11 -9.43 25.45
C GLU A 272 18.99 -8.72 26.25
N PHE A 273 17.73 -9.11 26.07
CA PHE A 273 16.56 -8.48 26.70
C PHE A 273 15.76 -9.46 27.55
#